data_AF-A0A3A4TU88-F1
#
_entry.id   AF-A0A3A4TU88-F1
#
_cell.length_a   1.000
_cell.length_b   1.000
_cell.length_c   1.000
_cell.angle_alpha   90.00
_cell.angle_beta   90.00
_cell.angle_gamma   90.00
#
_symmetry.space_group_name_H-M   'P 1'
#
loop_
_entity.id
_entity.type
_entity.pdbx_description
1 polymer ?
#
loop_
_entity_poly.entity_id
_entity_poly.type
_entity_poly.pdbx_seq_one_letter_code
_entity_poly.pdbx_strand_id
1 'polypeptide(L)'
;MKTWVAIAVALAVAALALSIYTFSATRPEPEPDAGAQKPSPPRVGCTACHVKVSDQKNYTLGAEALAIENHPTQTPEGEPINEQSTFSDCMTCHATAASGRAVAAKTPMVLTAHPAHMFSEIFTEELGGTCWSCHLIDSRGNWLVVPDKVDVEETGIPKELPVPNLWVPRAGTAGGGA
;
A
#
# COMPACT_ATOMS: atom_id res chain seq x y z
N MET A 1 -28.20 -21.75 -52.86
CA MET A 1 -28.32 -21.32 -51.45
C MET A 1 -26.99 -21.36 -50.69
N LYS A 2 -26.17 -22.42 -50.78
CA LYS A 2 -24.90 -22.54 -50.01
C LYS A 2 -23.86 -21.44 -50.29
N THR A 3 -23.78 -20.91 -51.51
CA THR A 3 -22.84 -19.84 -51.89
C THR A 3 -23.20 -18.47 -51.33
N TRP A 4 -24.49 -18.16 -51.15
CA TRP A 4 -24.94 -16.87 -50.62
C TRP A 4 -24.69 -16.73 -49.11
N VAL A 5 -24.76 -17.83 -48.36
CA VAL A 5 -24.48 -17.85 -46.91
C VAL A 5 -23.00 -17.61 -46.64
N ALA A 6 -22.09 -18.19 -47.43
CA ALA A 6 -20.65 -18.00 -47.27
C ALA A 6 -20.21 -16.54 -47.51
N ILE A 7 -20.81 -15.87 -48.50
CA ILE A 7 -20.53 -14.46 -48.81
C ILE A 7 -21.04 -13.55 -47.67
N ALA A 8 -22.23 -13.81 -47.14
CA ALA A 8 -22.78 -13.02 -46.03
C ALA A 8 -21.92 -13.14 -44.75
N VAL A 9 -21.41 -14.33 -44.44
CA VAL A 9 -20.54 -14.54 -43.27
C VAL A 9 -19.18 -13.85 -43.46
N ALA A 10 -18.57 -13.95 -44.64
CA ALA A 10 -17.29 -13.28 -44.92
C ALA A 10 -17.40 -11.75 -44.81
N LEU A 11 -18.49 -11.17 -45.30
CA LEU A 11 -18.74 -9.72 -45.18
C LEU A 11 -18.99 -9.27 -43.73
N ALA A 12 -19.70 -10.08 -42.93
CA ALA A 12 -19.91 -9.79 -41.51
C ALA A 12 -18.60 -9.83 -40.70
N VAL A 13 -17.73 -10.81 -40.96
CA VAL A 13 -16.42 -10.92 -40.31
C VAL A 13 -15.50 -9.76 -40.72
N ALA A 14 -15.49 -9.37 -42.00
CA ALA A 14 -14.72 -8.22 -42.46
C ALA A 14 -15.20 -6.89 -41.83
N ALA A 15 -16.52 -6.70 -41.70
CA ALA A 15 -17.09 -5.53 -41.04
C ALA A 15 -16.75 -5.47 -39.54
N LEU A 16 -16.74 -6.63 -38.85
CA LEU A 16 -16.35 -6.73 -37.45
C LEU A 16 -14.85 -6.48 -37.23
N ALA A 17 -14.00 -6.98 -38.13
CA ALA A 17 -12.56 -6.73 -38.05
C ALA A 17 -12.24 -5.25 -38.34
N LEU A 18 -12.97 -4.62 -39.26
CA LEU A 18 -12.79 -3.21 -39.59
C LEU A 18 -13.25 -2.27 -38.46
N SER A 19 -14.29 -2.63 -37.71
CA SER A 19 -14.75 -1.85 -36.55
C SER A 19 -13.83 -1.94 -35.34
N ILE A 20 -13.12 -3.07 -35.16
CA ILE A 20 -12.08 -3.20 -34.12
C ILE A 20 -10.85 -2.36 -34.48
N TYR A 21 -10.51 -2.27 -35.77
CA TYR A 21 -9.34 -1.52 -36.23
C TYR A 21 -9.51 0.00 -36.13
N THR A 22 -10.72 0.52 -36.40
CA THR A 22 -10.97 1.97 -36.30
C THR A 22 -11.08 2.46 -34.86
N PHE A 23 -11.43 1.60 -33.90
CA PHE A 23 -11.50 1.99 -32.48
C PHE A 23 -10.12 2.19 -31.84
N SER A 24 -9.06 1.55 -32.36
CA SER A 24 -7.70 1.73 -31.84
C SER A 24 -7.01 3.00 -32.36
N ALA A 25 -7.45 3.56 -33.49
CA ALA A 25 -6.76 4.66 -34.16
C ALA A 25 -7.22 6.07 -33.75
N THR A 26 -8.31 6.20 -32.97
CA THR A 26 -8.89 7.50 -32.60
C THR A 26 -8.92 7.75 -31.10
N ARG A 27 -8.25 6.93 -30.27
CA ARG A 27 -8.08 7.31 -28.86
C ARG A 27 -7.18 8.55 -28.86
N PRO A 28 -7.70 9.74 -28.49
CA PRO A 28 -6.86 10.92 -28.41
C PRO A 28 -5.72 10.60 -27.44
N GLU A 29 -4.49 10.95 -27.81
CA GLU A 29 -3.39 10.96 -26.84
C GLU A 29 -3.88 11.79 -25.65
N PRO A 30 -3.74 11.28 -24.40
CA PRO A 30 -4.08 12.08 -23.25
C PRO A 30 -3.26 13.37 -23.35
N GLU A 31 -3.95 14.51 -23.40
CA GLU A 31 -3.26 15.78 -23.41
C GLU A 31 -2.33 15.82 -22.19
N PRO A 32 -1.06 16.24 -22.37
CA PRO A 32 -0.14 16.35 -21.25
C PRO A 32 -0.76 17.29 -20.24
N ASP A 33 -1.08 16.75 -19.06
CA ASP A 33 -1.73 17.47 -17.99
C ASP A 33 -0.86 18.68 -17.63
N ALA A 34 -1.28 19.86 -18.10
CA ALA A 34 -0.54 21.12 -17.97
C ALA A 34 -0.45 21.59 -16.51
N GLY A 35 -0.99 20.82 -15.56
CA GLY A 35 -0.89 21.02 -14.12
C GLY A 35 -0.16 19.93 -13.36
N ALA A 36 0.56 19.00 -14.01
CA ALA A 36 1.27 17.93 -13.32
C ALA A 36 2.18 18.48 -12.21
N GLN A 37 1.74 18.35 -10.96
CA GLN A 37 2.51 18.76 -9.80
C GLN A 37 3.82 17.99 -9.80
N LYS A 38 4.93 18.70 -9.51
CA LYS A 38 6.23 18.05 -9.35
C LYS A 38 6.06 16.94 -8.29
N PRO A 39 6.43 15.67 -8.59
CA PRO A 39 6.25 14.60 -7.64
C PRO A 39 6.95 14.95 -6.33
N SER A 40 6.26 14.75 -5.21
CA SER A 40 6.85 14.86 -3.89
C SER A 40 8.06 13.91 -3.80
N PRO A 41 9.12 14.28 -3.06
CA PRO A 41 10.23 13.37 -2.83
C PRO A 41 9.71 12.06 -2.22
N PRO A 42 10.30 10.90 -2.55
CA PRO A 42 9.84 9.63 -2.03
C PRO A 42 9.90 9.64 -0.50
N ARG A 43 8.80 9.22 0.12
CA ARG A 43 8.72 9.00 1.57
C ARG A 43 8.64 7.51 1.80
N VAL A 44 9.56 6.98 2.59
CA VAL A 44 9.62 5.55 2.91
C VAL A 44 9.57 5.38 4.43
N GLY A 45 8.59 4.60 4.89
CA GLY A 45 8.40 4.20 6.27
C GLY A 45 7.22 4.87 6.97
N CYS A 46 6.62 4.20 7.94
CA CYS A 46 5.43 4.71 8.64
C CYS A 46 5.69 6.09 9.27
N THR A 47 6.83 6.25 9.97
CA THR A 47 7.20 7.53 10.60
C THR A 47 7.72 8.58 9.61
N ALA A 48 7.73 8.32 8.30
CA ALA A 48 7.90 9.37 7.29
C ALA A 48 6.65 10.24 7.13
N CYS A 49 5.47 9.72 7.49
CA CYS A 49 4.19 10.44 7.46
C CYS A 49 3.60 10.62 8.88
N HIS A 50 3.75 9.62 9.75
CA HIS A 50 3.20 9.64 11.11
C HIS A 50 4.12 10.39 12.09
N VAL A 51 4.06 11.72 12.03
CA VAL A 51 4.90 12.61 12.84
C VAL A 51 4.08 13.67 13.58
N LYS A 52 4.67 14.25 14.62
CA LYS A 52 4.13 15.46 15.25
C LYS A 52 4.56 16.67 14.44
N VAL A 53 3.59 17.37 13.85
CA VAL A 53 3.82 18.55 13.00
C VAL A 53 3.80 19.83 13.84
N SER A 54 2.92 19.89 14.84
CA SER A 54 2.87 20.96 15.84
C SER A 54 2.19 20.48 17.12
N ASP A 55 2.10 21.33 18.14
CA ASP A 55 1.38 21.02 19.38
C ASP A 55 -0.11 20.72 19.16
N GLN A 56 -0.70 21.27 18.09
CA GLN A 56 -2.11 21.09 17.72
C GLN A 56 -2.30 20.03 16.63
N LYS A 57 -1.22 19.54 16.01
CA LYS A 57 -1.27 18.59 14.90
C LYS A 57 -0.30 17.45 15.14
N ASN A 58 -0.82 16.39 15.74
CA ASN A 58 -0.07 15.19 16.03
C ASN A 58 -0.62 13.99 15.26
N TYR A 59 0.16 13.52 14.29
CA TYR A 59 -0.15 12.35 13.46
C TYR A 59 0.74 11.15 13.81
N THR A 60 1.41 11.16 14.97
CA THR A 60 2.14 9.98 15.44
C THR A 60 1.20 8.79 15.57
N LEU A 61 1.72 7.57 15.34
CA LEU A 61 0.94 6.33 15.34
C LEU A 61 0.09 6.19 16.62
N GLY A 62 0.71 6.45 17.78
CA GLY A 62 -0.02 6.36 19.05
C GLY A 62 -1.04 7.48 19.25
N ALA A 63 -0.80 8.71 18.77
CA ALA A 63 -1.81 9.77 18.85
C ALA A 63 -3.05 9.44 18.01
N GLU A 64 -2.84 8.89 16.81
CA GLU A 64 -3.95 8.45 15.96
C GLU A 64 -4.69 7.25 16.54
N ALA A 65 -3.97 6.29 17.13
CA ALA A 65 -4.58 5.15 17.82
C ALA A 65 -5.46 5.62 18.98
N LEU A 66 -4.99 6.56 19.80
CA LEU A 66 -5.76 7.13 20.91
C LEU A 66 -6.96 7.98 20.47
N ALA A 67 -6.98 8.47 19.23
CA ALA A 67 -8.12 9.17 18.66
C ALA A 67 -9.26 8.22 18.22
N ILE A 68 -9.00 6.92 18.12
CA ILE A 68 -10.01 5.91 17.78
C ILE A 68 -10.87 5.61 19.01
N GLU A 69 -12.18 5.72 18.85
CA GLU A 69 -13.14 5.41 19.91
C GLU A 69 -12.96 3.97 20.42
N ASN A 70 -12.85 3.82 21.74
CA ASN A 70 -12.65 2.53 22.43
C ASN A 70 -11.34 1.81 22.08
N HIS A 71 -10.32 2.49 21.55
CA HIS A 71 -8.99 1.90 21.42
C HIS A 71 -8.35 1.71 22.82
N PRO A 72 -7.72 0.55 23.09
CA PRO A 72 -6.98 0.35 24.34
C PRO A 72 -5.89 1.41 24.54
N THR A 73 -5.70 1.85 25.78
CA THR A 73 -4.66 2.83 26.12
C THR A 73 -3.34 2.18 26.54
N GLN A 74 -3.26 0.85 26.52
CA GLN A 74 -2.08 0.07 26.92
C GLN A 74 -1.90 -1.16 26.03
N THR A 75 -0.66 -1.63 25.91
CA THR A 75 -0.33 -2.93 25.30
C THR A 75 -0.75 -4.09 26.20
N PRO A 76 -0.76 -5.35 25.71
CA PRO A 76 -1.02 -6.52 26.55
C PRO A 76 -0.05 -6.67 27.73
N GLU A 77 1.17 -6.15 27.59
CA GLU A 77 2.21 -6.13 28.62
C GLU A 77 2.04 -4.99 29.63
N GLY A 78 1.08 -4.08 29.40
CA GLY A 78 0.76 -2.95 30.27
C GLY A 78 1.49 -1.64 29.94
N GLU A 79 2.26 -1.61 28.85
CA GLU A 79 2.94 -0.39 28.41
C GLU A 79 1.94 0.62 27.84
N PRO A 80 2.05 1.92 28.17
CA PRO A 80 1.11 2.92 27.69
C PRO A 80 1.22 3.13 26.17
N ILE A 81 0.07 3.22 25.50
CA ILE A 81 -0.02 3.77 24.14
C ILE A 81 0.00 5.30 24.25
N ASN A 82 0.95 5.95 23.57
CA ASN A 82 1.17 7.39 23.61
C ASN A 82 1.90 7.87 22.34
N GLU A 83 2.27 9.16 22.27
CA GLU A 83 2.93 9.75 21.10
C GLU A 83 4.29 9.10 20.74
N GLN A 84 4.89 8.33 21.66
CA GLN A 84 6.15 7.61 21.46
C GLN A 84 5.94 6.16 21.05
N SER A 85 4.70 5.67 21.00
CA SER A 85 4.41 4.30 20.55
C SER A 85 4.88 4.08 19.12
N THR A 86 5.62 3.00 18.95
CA THR A 86 6.20 2.55 17.70
C THR A 86 5.25 1.62 16.95
N PHE A 87 5.54 1.38 15.66
CA PHE A 87 4.84 0.34 14.91
C PHE A 87 4.90 -1.03 15.61
N SER A 88 6.04 -1.36 16.23
CA SER A 88 6.22 -2.63 16.95
C SER A 88 5.23 -2.75 18.11
N ASP A 89 4.97 -1.65 18.82
CA ASP A 89 3.99 -1.61 19.92
C ASP A 89 2.58 -1.87 19.39
N CYS A 90 2.21 -1.29 18.24
CA CYS A 90 0.93 -1.58 17.58
C CYS A 90 0.80 -3.06 17.19
N MET A 91 1.90 -3.68 16.75
CA MET A 91 1.91 -5.08 16.32
C MET A 91 1.75 -6.07 17.47
N THR A 92 1.93 -5.69 18.73
CA THR A 92 1.61 -6.55 19.89
C THR A 92 0.15 -7.03 19.87
N CYS A 93 -0.77 -6.15 19.44
CA CYS A 93 -2.19 -6.47 19.29
C CYS A 93 -2.58 -6.79 17.85
N HIS A 94 -2.05 -6.05 16.89
CA HIS A 94 -2.50 -6.08 15.50
C HIS A 94 -1.71 -7.04 14.60
N ALA A 95 -0.70 -7.75 15.10
CA ALA A 95 -0.06 -8.81 14.33
C ALA A 95 -1.07 -9.86 13.86
N THR A 96 -0.87 -10.38 12.65
CA THR A 96 -1.69 -11.46 12.10
C THR A 96 -1.24 -12.80 12.70
N ALA A 97 -2.13 -13.46 13.43
CA ALA A 97 -1.93 -14.82 13.91
C ALA A 97 -2.11 -15.84 12.77
N ALA A 98 -1.71 -17.10 12.99
CA ALA A 98 -1.86 -18.17 12.01
C ALA A 98 -3.32 -18.42 11.56
N SER A 99 -4.29 -18.01 12.38
CA SER A 99 -5.72 -18.07 12.05
C SER A 99 -6.18 -16.98 11.07
N GLY A 100 -5.30 -16.06 10.67
CA GLY A 100 -5.63 -14.86 9.89
C GLY A 100 -6.29 -13.74 10.71
N ARG A 101 -6.51 -13.94 12.01
CA ARG A 101 -7.04 -12.91 12.93
C ARG A 101 -5.90 -12.09 13.54
N ALA A 102 -6.23 -10.95 14.14
CA ALA A 102 -5.27 -10.24 14.98
C ALA A 102 -4.93 -11.05 16.25
N VAL A 103 -3.75 -10.83 16.83
CA VAL A 103 -3.31 -11.48 18.07
C VAL A 103 -4.19 -11.07 19.25
N ALA A 104 -4.43 -9.77 19.44
CA ALA A 104 -5.25 -9.25 20.55
C ALA A 104 -6.19 -8.10 20.16
N ALA A 105 -6.13 -7.62 18.91
CA ALA A 105 -7.06 -6.63 18.39
C ALA A 105 -8.30 -7.24 17.71
N LYS A 106 -9.28 -6.39 17.38
CA LYS A 106 -10.43 -6.77 16.53
C LYS A 106 -9.99 -7.11 15.10
N THR A 107 -9.04 -6.35 14.55
CA THR A 107 -8.57 -6.46 13.16
C THR A 107 -7.05 -6.51 13.10
N PRO A 108 -6.45 -7.34 12.23
CA PRO A 108 -5.01 -7.32 12.02
C PRO A 108 -4.59 -6.06 11.26
N MET A 109 -3.35 -5.61 11.44
CA MET A 109 -2.83 -4.36 10.87
C MET A 109 -3.00 -4.33 9.35
N VAL A 110 -2.77 -5.46 8.67
CA VAL A 110 -2.91 -5.58 7.22
C VAL A 110 -4.30 -5.22 6.70
N LEU A 111 -5.35 -5.42 7.52
CA LEU A 111 -6.74 -5.10 7.18
C LEU A 111 -7.17 -3.71 7.64
N THR A 112 -6.30 -2.98 8.34
CA THR A 112 -6.55 -1.61 8.80
C THR A 112 -5.71 -0.61 8.02
N ALA A 113 -4.41 -0.87 7.87
CA ALA A 113 -3.47 0.01 7.20
C ALA A 113 -3.80 0.19 5.71
N HIS A 114 -4.00 -0.89 4.94
CA HIS A 114 -4.28 -0.72 3.51
C HIS A 114 -5.58 0.07 3.25
N PRO A 115 -6.73 -0.27 3.84
CA PRO A 115 -7.95 0.52 3.60
C PRO A 115 -7.84 1.98 4.06
N ALA A 116 -7.09 2.25 5.13
CA ALA A 116 -6.88 3.62 5.61
C ALA A 116 -6.09 4.49 4.64
N HIS A 117 -5.16 3.90 3.86
CA HIS A 117 -4.25 4.65 3.01
C HIS A 117 -4.58 4.55 1.53
N MET A 118 -5.02 3.37 1.05
CA MET A 118 -5.10 3.05 -0.38
C MET A 118 -6.09 3.93 -1.16
N PHE A 119 -7.00 4.60 -0.47
CA PHE A 119 -7.99 5.51 -1.04
C PHE A 119 -7.73 6.98 -0.70
N SER A 120 -6.62 7.29 -0.03
CA SER A 120 -6.25 8.67 0.28
C SER A 120 -5.57 9.35 -0.91
N GLU A 121 -5.81 10.65 -1.07
CA GLU A 121 -5.12 11.49 -2.07
C GLU A 121 -3.60 11.44 -1.88
N ILE A 122 -3.13 11.39 -0.62
CA ILE A 122 -1.71 11.23 -0.30
C ILE A 122 -1.14 9.97 -0.95
N PHE A 123 -1.84 8.84 -0.87
CA PHE A 123 -1.38 7.61 -1.48
C PHE A 123 -1.44 7.67 -3.01
N THR A 124 -2.57 8.09 -3.58
CA THR A 124 -2.79 8.02 -5.03
C THR A 124 -2.03 9.08 -5.80
N GLU A 125 -1.95 10.30 -5.27
CA GLU A 125 -1.39 11.47 -5.96
C GLU A 125 0.05 11.74 -5.52
N GLU A 126 0.32 11.81 -4.22
CA GLU A 126 1.68 12.18 -3.75
C GLU A 126 2.65 10.99 -3.76
N LEU A 127 2.18 9.79 -3.42
CA LEU A 127 2.98 8.56 -3.39
C LEU A 127 2.83 7.75 -4.69
N GLY A 128 2.07 8.23 -5.66
CA GLY A 128 1.90 7.58 -6.97
C GLY A 128 1.30 6.17 -6.90
N GLY A 129 0.50 5.88 -5.86
CA GLY A 129 -0.12 4.58 -5.64
C GLY A 129 0.87 3.46 -5.34
N THR A 130 2.08 3.79 -4.88
CA THR A 130 3.16 2.80 -4.76
C THR A 130 3.24 2.13 -3.38
N CYS A 131 3.39 0.81 -3.37
CA CYS A 131 3.61 0.03 -2.16
C CYS A 131 4.99 0.32 -1.51
N TRP A 132 5.94 0.87 -2.27
CA TRP A 132 7.32 1.13 -1.83
C TRP A 132 7.44 2.22 -0.76
N SER A 133 6.38 3.01 -0.57
CA SER A 133 6.30 4.00 0.50
C SER A 133 6.20 3.37 1.90
N CYS A 134 5.70 2.15 2.00
CA CYS A 134 5.52 1.43 3.27
C CYS A 134 6.30 0.12 3.33
N HIS A 135 6.71 -0.42 2.18
CA HIS A 135 7.31 -1.73 2.10
C HIS A 135 8.63 -1.76 1.34
N LEU A 136 9.47 -2.73 1.73
CA LEU A 136 10.58 -3.24 0.92
C LEU A 136 10.33 -4.70 0.57
N ILE A 137 11.10 -5.23 -0.38
CA ILE A 137 11.09 -6.64 -0.73
C ILE A 137 12.47 -7.22 -0.45
N ASP A 138 12.54 -8.33 0.30
CA ASP A 138 13.79 -9.05 0.52
C ASP A 138 14.20 -9.87 -0.73
N SER A 139 15.41 -10.43 -0.73
CA SER A 139 15.92 -11.23 -1.85
C SER A 139 15.13 -12.52 -2.12
N ARG A 140 14.17 -12.88 -1.28
CA ARG A 140 13.29 -14.05 -1.40
C ARG A 140 11.88 -13.65 -1.85
N GLY A 141 11.62 -12.37 -2.10
CA GLY A 141 10.30 -11.88 -2.49
C GLY A 141 9.35 -11.62 -1.32
N ASN A 142 9.83 -11.63 -0.08
CA ASN A 142 8.97 -11.30 1.06
C ASN A 142 8.78 -9.79 1.17
N TRP A 143 7.53 -9.36 1.29
CA TRP A 143 7.19 -7.99 1.63
C TRP A 143 7.52 -7.72 3.10
N LEU A 144 8.39 -6.74 3.33
CA LEU A 144 8.78 -6.26 4.64
C LEU A 144 8.11 -4.92 4.87
N VAL A 145 7.54 -4.69 6.05
CA VAL A 145 7.07 -3.34 6.43
C VAL A 145 8.29 -2.54 6.88
N VAL A 146 8.30 -1.24 6.56
CA VAL A 146 9.29 -0.28 7.02
C VAL A 146 8.65 0.59 8.11
N PRO A 147 8.90 0.31 9.40
CA PRO A 147 8.34 1.11 10.50
C PRO A 147 8.87 2.54 10.51
N ASP A 148 10.18 2.65 10.40
CA ASP A 148 10.89 3.90 10.62
C ASP A 148 11.11 4.64 9.32
N LYS A 149 11.16 5.97 9.38
CA LYS A 149 11.54 6.79 8.24
C LYS A 149 12.92 6.34 7.73
N VAL A 150 12.99 6.08 6.43
CA VAL A 150 14.23 5.77 5.72
C VAL A 150 14.58 6.94 4.81
N ASP A 151 15.82 7.40 4.89
CA ASP A 151 16.34 8.35 3.93
C ASP A 151 16.64 7.63 2.61
N VAL A 152 16.09 8.17 1.53
CA VAL A 152 16.13 7.57 0.19
C VAL A 152 16.61 8.56 -0.86
N GLU A 153 17.19 8.04 -1.93
CA GLU A 153 17.50 8.81 -3.14
C GLU A 153 16.22 9.24 -3.88
N GLU A 154 16.36 10.08 -4.91
CA GLU A 154 15.21 10.55 -5.72
C GLU A 154 14.39 9.40 -6.35
N THR A 155 15.03 8.24 -6.53
CA THR A 155 14.40 7.02 -7.05
C THR A 155 13.72 6.16 -5.97
N GLY A 156 13.77 6.55 -4.69
CA GLY A 156 13.21 5.80 -3.56
C GLY A 156 14.13 4.70 -3.02
N ILE A 157 15.37 4.61 -3.49
CA ILE A 157 16.36 3.63 -2.99
C ILE A 157 16.92 4.10 -1.65
N PRO A 158 16.94 3.26 -0.59
CA PRO A 158 17.59 3.58 0.68
C PRO A 158 19.04 4.00 0.51
N LYS A 159 19.42 5.12 1.13
CA LYS A 159 20.80 5.63 1.10
C LYS A 159 21.75 4.79 1.95
N GLU A 160 21.22 4.19 3.00
CA GLU A 160 21.98 3.41 3.97
C GLU A 160 21.43 1.99 4.05
N LEU A 161 22.36 1.02 4.16
CA LEU A 161 22.05 -0.41 4.28
C LEU A 161 22.89 -1.04 5.41
N PRO A 162 22.34 -2.03 6.13
CA PRO A 162 20.97 -2.54 6.02
C PRO A 162 19.95 -1.54 6.58
N VAL A 163 18.73 -1.54 6.01
CA VAL A 163 17.63 -0.74 6.58
C VAL A 163 17.27 -1.33 7.95
N PRO A 164 17.33 -0.54 9.05
CA PRO A 164 17.08 -1.04 10.38
C PRO A 164 15.59 -1.31 10.61
N ASN A 165 15.29 -2.13 11.63
CA ASN A 165 13.95 -2.34 12.18
C ASN A 165 12.87 -2.78 11.17
N LEU A 166 13.26 -3.39 10.05
CA LEU A 166 12.31 -3.96 9.10
C LEU A 166 11.42 -4.99 9.80
N TRP A 167 10.12 -4.79 9.70
CA TRP A 167 9.17 -5.73 10.27
C TRP A 167 8.85 -6.80 9.24
N VAL A 168 9.25 -8.03 9.55
CA VAL A 168 8.91 -9.20 8.74
C VAL A 168 7.56 -9.70 9.19
N PRO A 169 6.54 -9.75 8.32
CA PRO A 169 5.32 -10.47 8.62
C PRO A 169 5.68 -11.89 9.00
N ARG A 170 5.32 -12.32 10.20
CA ARG A 170 5.37 -13.74 10.53
C ARG A 170 4.47 -14.42 9.53
N ALA A 171 5.07 -15.07 8.53
CA ALA A 171 4.37 -16.05 7.74
C ALA A 171 3.81 -17.04 8.77
N GLY A 172 2.49 -17.02 8.99
CA GLY A 172 1.84 -18.13 9.65
C GLY A 172 2.35 -19.35 8.91
N THR A 173 3.08 -20.22 9.61
CA THR A 173 3.83 -21.34 9.04
C THR A 173 3.00 -22.01 7.95
N ALA A 174 3.24 -21.62 6.70
CA ALA A 174 2.71 -22.34 5.56
C ALA A 174 3.40 -23.69 5.68
N GLY A 175 2.62 -24.72 5.99
CA GLY A 175 3.12 -26.03 6.41
C GLY A 175 4.30 -26.50 5.58
N GLY A 176 5.50 -26.32 6.12
CA GLY A 176 6.65 -27.14 5.79
C GLY A 176 6.46 -28.47 6.49
N GLY A 177 5.58 -29.29 5.92
CA GLY A 177 5.61 -30.73 6.17
C GLY A 177 6.96 -31.26 5.70
N ALA A 178 7.59 -32.03 6.59
CA ALA A 178 8.83 -32.76 6.40
C ALA A 178 8.89 -33.58 5.10
#